data_AF-A0A7Y7D0J3-F1
#
_entry.id   AF-A0A7Y7D0J3-F1
#
_cell.length_a   1.000
_cell.length_b   1.000
_cell.length_c   1.000
_cell.angle_alpha   90.00
_cell.angle_beta   90.00
_cell.angle_gamma   90.00
#
_symmetry.space_group_name_H-M   'P 1'
#
loop_
_entity.id
_entity.type
_entity.pdbx_description
1 polymer ?
#
loop_
_entity_poly.entity_id
_entity_poly.type
_entity_poly.pdbx_seq_one_letter_code
_entity_poly.pdbx_strand_id
1 'polypeptide(L)'
;MTRTPWHITRTDSTLTLSRRVPARFDVAAETVLPSGDPLRLAHQIRQDMWRKLQRLRGFAPVVKITVAGQGLRVRAGGQVAGRVPANAAAQITEVLENPARRARWVRHATRGQGAALRDSRADAKDSHRFAAKIDMEAESAS
;
A
#
# COMPACT_ATOMS: atom_id res chain seq x y z
N MET A 1 -17.71 -2.97 11.94
CA MET A 1 -17.00 -2.92 10.65
C MET A 1 -15.57 -3.38 10.85
N THR A 2 -15.22 -4.61 10.45
CA THR A 2 -13.84 -5.10 10.51
C THR A 2 -13.01 -4.31 9.52
N ARG A 3 -12.15 -3.40 10.02
CA ARG A 3 -11.18 -2.69 9.19
C ARG A 3 -10.23 -3.75 8.63
N THR A 4 -10.38 -4.14 7.37
CA THR A 4 -9.41 -5.03 6.72
C THR A 4 -8.02 -4.39 6.88
N PRO A 5 -7.07 -5.06 7.58
CA PRO A 5 -5.76 -4.49 7.81
C PRO A 5 -5.02 -4.37 6.47
N TRP A 6 -4.25 -3.28 6.32
CA TRP A 6 -3.34 -3.11 5.19
C TRP A 6 -2.03 -3.82 5.50
N HIS A 7 -1.48 -4.52 4.54
CA HIS A 7 -0.19 -5.17 4.68
C HIS A 7 0.91 -4.22 4.21
N ILE A 8 1.88 -3.96 5.09
CA ILE A 8 3.05 -3.15 4.82
C ILE A 8 4.26 -4.07 4.90
N THR A 9 4.97 -4.21 3.79
CA THR A 9 6.25 -4.93 3.74
C THR A 9 7.35 -3.93 3.42
N ARG A 10 8.39 -3.90 4.25
CA ARG A 10 9.58 -3.08 4.05
C ARG A 10 10.78 -3.98 3.80
N THR A 11 11.67 -3.48 2.96
CA THR A 11 13.02 -3.97 2.67
C THR A 11 13.92 -2.73 2.63
N ASP A 12 15.23 -2.92 2.53
CA ASP A 12 16.23 -1.84 2.60
C ASP A 12 15.95 -0.67 1.65
N SER A 13 15.44 -0.97 0.46
CA SER A 13 15.20 0.03 -0.60
C SER A 13 13.74 0.11 -1.06
N THR A 14 12.86 -0.76 -0.56
CA THR A 14 11.49 -0.88 -1.07
C THR A 14 10.45 -0.96 0.04
N LEU A 15 9.36 -0.22 -0.12
CA LEU A 15 8.14 -0.33 0.64
C LEU A 15 7.00 -0.82 -0.25
N THR A 16 6.29 -1.88 0.16
CA THR A 16 5.07 -2.35 -0.51
C THR A 16 3.89 -2.25 0.43
N LEU A 17 2.87 -1.50 0.03
CA LEU A 17 1.58 -1.39 0.70
C LEU A 17 0.53 -2.14 -0.14
N SER A 18 -0.15 -3.12 0.44
CA SER A 18 -1.12 -3.95 -0.30
C SER A 18 -2.34 -4.29 0.54
N ARG A 19 -3.48 -4.49 -0.13
CA ARG A 19 -4.70 -4.97 0.53
C ARG A 19 -4.72 -6.49 0.73
N ARG A 20 -4.01 -7.23 -0.13
CA ARG A 20 -3.98 -8.70 -0.15
C ARG A 20 -2.53 -9.16 -0.23
N VAL A 21 -2.24 -10.27 0.44
CA VAL A 21 -0.97 -10.99 0.34
C VAL A 21 -1.22 -12.31 -0.39
N PRO A 22 -0.37 -12.71 -1.37
CA PRO A 22 0.77 -11.94 -1.88
C PRO A 22 0.32 -10.71 -2.69
N ALA A 23 1.14 -9.64 -2.61
CA ALA A 23 0.92 -8.44 -3.40
C ALA A 23 1.06 -8.77 -4.89
N ARG A 24 0.01 -8.51 -5.68
CA ARG A 24 -0.05 -8.82 -7.12
C ARG A 24 -0.55 -7.62 -7.90
N PHE A 25 0.04 -7.43 -9.08
CA PHE A 25 -0.28 -6.36 -10.01
C PHE A 25 -0.80 -6.96 -11.31
N ASP A 26 -2.12 -7.09 -11.43
CA ASP A 26 -2.77 -7.45 -12.72
C ASP A 26 -2.75 -6.27 -13.69
N VAL A 27 -2.80 -5.06 -13.14
CA VAL A 27 -2.60 -3.80 -13.84
C VAL A 27 -1.73 -2.89 -12.98
N ALA A 28 -0.83 -2.14 -13.60
CA ALA A 28 0.01 -1.17 -12.92
C ALA A 28 0.43 -0.05 -13.87
N ALA A 29 0.72 1.11 -13.30
CA ALA A 29 1.49 2.16 -13.94
C ALA A 29 2.60 2.62 -12.99
N GLU A 30 3.60 3.30 -13.54
CA GLU A 30 4.76 3.77 -12.80
C GLU A 30 4.97 5.26 -12.98
N THR A 31 5.56 5.88 -11.97
CA THR A 31 5.96 7.27 -12.00
C THR A 31 7.15 7.49 -11.07
N VAL A 32 7.83 8.63 -11.22
CA VAL A 32 8.88 9.06 -10.28
C VAL A 32 8.37 10.28 -9.53
N LEU A 33 8.59 10.28 -8.21
CA LEU A 33 8.30 11.41 -7.34
C LEU A 33 9.60 11.89 -6.66
N PRO A 34 9.67 13.16 -6.24
CA PRO A 34 10.72 13.63 -5.34
C PRO A 34 10.80 12.79 -4.06
N SER A 35 11.94 12.85 -3.38
CA SER A 35 12.15 12.19 -2.10
C SER A 35 11.15 12.65 -1.02
N GLY A 36 10.80 11.76 -0.10
CA GLY A 36 9.85 11.98 0.98
C GLY A 36 9.58 10.69 1.75
N ASP A 37 8.71 10.74 2.76
CA ASP A 37 8.28 9.55 3.51
C ASP A 37 7.53 8.56 2.58
N PRO A 38 8.08 7.37 2.30
CA PRO A 38 7.48 6.41 1.39
C PRO A 38 6.15 5.86 1.90
N LEU A 39 5.98 5.69 3.20
CA LEU A 39 4.73 5.15 3.74
C LEU A 39 3.59 6.14 3.57
N ARG A 40 3.85 7.44 3.81
CA ARG A 40 2.88 8.51 3.59
C ARG A 40 2.48 8.61 2.13
N LEU A 41 3.45 8.56 1.21
CA LEU A 41 3.18 8.53 -0.22
C LEU A 41 2.31 7.33 -0.60
N ALA A 42 2.69 6.12 -0.15
CA ALA A 42 1.96 4.91 -0.46
C ALA A 42 0.49 4.98 0.01
N HIS A 43 0.25 5.51 1.22
CA HIS A 43 -1.11 5.67 1.73
C HIS A 43 -1.96 6.66 0.91
N GLN A 44 -1.40 7.81 0.52
CA GLN A 44 -2.15 8.79 -0.26
C GLN A 44 -2.43 8.30 -1.68
N ILE A 45 -1.42 7.75 -2.36
CA ILE A 45 -1.56 7.20 -3.71
C ILE A 45 -2.63 6.10 -3.73
N ARG A 46 -2.57 5.19 -2.77
CA ARG A 46 -3.60 4.15 -2.57
C ARG A 46 -4.99 4.75 -2.37
N GLN A 47 -5.15 5.80 -1.55
CA GLN A 47 -6.46 6.44 -1.32
C GLN A 47 -7.04 6.98 -2.62
N ASP A 48 -6.25 7.68 -3.43
CA ASP A 48 -6.72 8.25 -4.69
C ASP A 48 -6.97 7.21 -5.76
N MET A 49 -6.12 6.18 -5.84
CA MET A 49 -6.37 5.02 -6.70
C MET A 49 -7.67 4.33 -6.34
N TRP A 50 -7.92 4.09 -5.04
CA TRP A 50 -9.18 3.48 -4.61
C TRP A 50 -10.37 4.35 -5.02
N ARG A 51 -10.33 5.67 -4.79
CA ARG A 51 -11.40 6.58 -5.21
C ARG A 51 -11.69 6.51 -6.71
N LYS A 52 -10.65 6.41 -7.55
CA LYS A 52 -10.80 6.34 -9.02
C LYS A 52 -11.25 4.95 -9.51
N LEU A 53 -10.75 3.88 -8.90
CA LEU A 53 -10.84 2.51 -9.42
C LEU A 53 -11.75 1.57 -8.62
N GLN A 54 -12.39 2.05 -7.55
CA GLN A 54 -13.29 1.23 -6.71
C GLN A 54 -14.45 0.56 -7.46
N ARG A 55 -14.81 1.07 -8.66
CA ARG A 55 -15.84 0.47 -9.52
C ARG A 55 -15.33 -0.76 -10.30
N LEU A 56 -14.01 -0.97 -10.34
CA LEU A 56 -13.42 -2.17 -10.93
C LEU A 56 -13.70 -3.37 -10.01
N ARG A 57 -14.37 -4.39 -10.55
CA ARG A 57 -14.76 -5.58 -9.80
C ARG A 57 -13.53 -6.23 -9.18
N GLY A 58 -13.58 -6.44 -7.86
CA GLY A 58 -12.52 -7.11 -7.11
C GLY A 58 -11.20 -6.36 -7.03
N PHE A 59 -11.19 -5.05 -7.33
CA PHE A 59 -9.96 -4.26 -7.29
C PHE A 59 -9.33 -4.24 -5.89
N ALA A 60 -8.08 -4.70 -5.80
CA ALA A 60 -7.30 -4.70 -4.58
C ALA A 60 -6.01 -3.91 -4.80
N PRO A 61 -5.92 -2.65 -4.33
CA PRO A 61 -4.80 -1.78 -4.66
C PRO A 61 -3.51 -2.24 -3.99
N VAL A 62 -2.42 -2.07 -4.73
CA VAL A 62 -1.04 -2.31 -4.34
C VAL A 62 -0.21 -1.11 -4.75
N VAL A 63 0.62 -0.59 -3.85
CA VAL A 63 1.59 0.47 -4.12
C VAL A 63 2.96 -0.03 -3.67
N LYS A 64 3.91 -0.07 -4.60
CA LYS A 64 5.31 -0.36 -4.34
C LYS A 64 6.11 0.92 -4.58
N ILE A 65 6.93 1.29 -3.61
CA ILE A 65 7.85 2.42 -3.71
C ILE A 65 9.25 1.89 -3.54
N THR A 66 10.12 2.21 -4.49
CA THR A 66 11.54 1.88 -4.45
C THR A 66 12.35 3.17 -4.47
N VAL A 67 13.35 3.27 -3.59
CA VAL A 67 14.30 4.38 -3.59
C VAL A 67 15.11 4.34 -4.88
N ALA A 68 15.17 5.45 -5.62
CA ALA A 68 15.83 5.54 -6.91
C ALA A 68 16.60 6.86 -7.01
N GLY A 69 17.91 6.83 -6.76
CA GLY A 69 18.77 8.02 -6.79
C GLY A 69 18.27 9.11 -5.83
N GLN A 70 17.97 10.29 -6.38
CA GLN A 70 17.45 11.43 -5.61
C GLN A 70 15.92 11.42 -5.40
N GLY A 71 15.23 10.40 -5.88
CA GLY A 71 13.77 10.31 -5.84
C GLY A 71 13.24 8.94 -5.46
N LEU A 72 11.94 8.77 -5.68
CA LEU A 72 11.21 7.55 -5.38
C LEU A 72 10.50 7.07 -6.65
N ARG A 73 10.84 5.85 -7.09
CA ARG A 73 10.10 5.16 -8.14
C ARG A 73 8.85 4.54 -7.52
N VAL A 74 7.69 4.97 -7.98
CA VAL A 74 6.40 4.46 -7.54
C VAL A 74 5.84 3.55 -8.63
N ARG A 75 5.50 2.32 -8.26
CA ARG A 75 4.65 1.43 -9.05
C ARG A 75 3.33 1.26 -8.33
N ALA A 76 2.23 1.67 -8.98
CA ALA A 76 0.91 1.68 -8.38
C ALA A 76 -0.08 0.93 -9.27
N GLY A 77 -0.95 0.13 -8.66
CA GLY A 77 -1.88 -0.71 -9.39
C GLY A 77 -2.62 -1.67 -8.49
N GLY A 78 -2.87 -2.89 -8.94
CA GLY A 78 -3.46 -3.90 -8.07
C GLY A 78 -4.01 -5.11 -8.80
N GLN A 79 -4.67 -5.96 -8.02
CA GLN A 79 -5.40 -7.11 -8.55
C GLN A 79 -6.77 -6.66 -9.07
N VAL A 80 -7.30 -7.33 -10.09
CA VAL A 80 -8.67 -7.17 -10.59
C VAL A 80 -9.32 -8.55 -10.69
N ALA A 81 -10.60 -8.66 -10.33
CA ALA A 81 -11.32 -9.92 -10.52
C ALA A 81 -11.76 -10.07 -11.98
N GLY A 82 -11.21 -11.07 -12.67
CA GLY A 82 -11.53 -11.36 -14.06
C GLY A 82 -10.69 -10.54 -15.05
N ARG A 83 -11.29 -10.18 -16.19
CA ARG A 83 -10.59 -9.46 -17.26
C ARG A 83 -10.27 -8.03 -16.83
N VAL A 84 -9.01 -7.64 -16.96
CA VAL A 84 -8.56 -6.25 -16.78
C VAL A 84 -9.14 -5.38 -17.91
N PRO A 85 -9.90 -4.31 -17.62
CA PRO A 85 -10.36 -3.39 -18.65
C PRO A 85 -9.19 -2.67 -19.32
N ALA A 86 -9.26 -2.49 -20.64
CA ALA A 86 -8.18 -1.87 -21.42
C ALA A 86 -7.81 -0.46 -20.93
N ASN A 87 -8.76 0.29 -20.38
CA ASN A 87 -8.54 1.64 -19.86
C ASN A 87 -8.02 1.69 -18.42
N ALA A 88 -7.90 0.57 -17.71
CA ALA A 88 -7.51 0.56 -16.30
C ALA A 88 -6.09 1.14 -16.09
N ALA A 89 -5.14 0.78 -16.96
CA ALA A 89 -3.79 1.33 -16.91
C ALA A 89 -3.79 2.85 -17.13
N ALA A 90 -4.54 3.34 -18.12
CA ALA A 90 -4.68 4.77 -18.39
C ALA A 90 -5.29 5.53 -17.19
N GLN A 91 -6.30 4.96 -16.53
CA GLN A 91 -6.90 5.54 -15.33
C GLN A 91 -5.91 5.62 -14.15
N ILE A 92 -5.02 4.64 -14.00
CA ILE A 92 -3.95 4.68 -12.99
C ILE A 92 -2.93 5.75 -13.36
N THR A 93 -2.50 5.84 -14.62
CA THR A 93 -1.59 6.89 -15.10
C THR A 93 -2.17 8.28 -14.86
N GLU A 94 -3.46 8.50 -15.17
CA GLU A 94 -4.16 9.76 -14.89
C GLU A 94 -4.11 10.11 -13.39
N VAL A 95 -4.21 9.11 -12.51
CA VAL A 95 -4.06 9.33 -11.07
C VAL A 95 -2.65 9.76 -10.70
N LEU A 96 -1.65 9.04 -11.21
CA LEU A 96 -0.24 9.24 -10.89
C LEU A 96 0.34 10.55 -11.44
N GLU A 97 -0.10 10.95 -12.63
CA GLU A 97 0.42 12.14 -13.33
C GLU A 97 -0.36 13.43 -13.00
N ASN A 98 -1.48 13.35 -12.28
CA ASN A 98 -2.26 14.53 -11.89
C ASN A 98 -1.42 15.51 -11.02
N PRO A 99 -1.15 16.75 -11.49
CA PRO A 99 -0.25 17.67 -10.78
C PRO A 99 -0.72 18.03 -9.37
N ALA A 100 -2.03 18.24 -9.18
CA ALA A 100 -2.59 18.62 -7.88
C ALA A 100 -2.47 17.49 -6.85
N ARG A 101 -2.64 16.23 -7.28
CA ARG A 101 -2.42 15.05 -6.42
C ARG A 101 -0.95 14.92 -6.05
N ARG A 102 -0.04 15.01 -7.03
CA ARG A 102 1.41 14.94 -6.81
C ARG A 102 1.90 16.01 -5.83
N ALA A 103 1.50 17.26 -6.02
CA ALA A 103 1.85 18.36 -5.12
C ALA A 103 1.36 18.09 -3.68
N ARG A 104 0.13 17.58 -3.52
CA ARG A 104 -0.40 17.19 -2.21
C ARG A 104 0.36 16.03 -1.59
N TRP A 105 0.67 14.99 -2.38
CA TRP A 105 1.42 13.82 -1.94
C TRP A 105 2.79 14.19 -1.41
N VAL A 106 3.56 14.94 -2.20
CA VAL A 106 4.89 15.42 -1.81
C VAL A 106 4.80 16.30 -0.56
N ARG A 107 3.90 17.29 -0.53
CA ARG A 107 3.71 18.17 0.63
C ARG A 107 3.37 17.40 1.91
N HIS A 108 2.64 16.29 1.82
CA HIS A 108 2.34 15.48 3.00
C HIS A 108 3.52 14.59 3.41
N ALA A 109 4.28 14.09 2.43
CA ALA A 109 5.42 13.22 2.65
C ALA A 109 6.65 13.95 3.21
N THR A 110 6.78 15.26 3.01
CA THR A 110 7.91 16.07 3.51
C THR A 110 7.74 16.56 4.95
N ARG A 111 6.53 16.49 5.54
CA ARG A 111 6.22 17.00 6.90
C ARG A 111 6.83 16.21 8.06
N GLY A 112 7.74 15.27 7.80
CA GLY A 112 8.34 14.44 8.85
C GLY A 112 9.57 13.67 8.36
N GLN A 113 10.49 14.32 7.65
CA GLN A 113 11.73 13.77 7.05
C GLN A 113 12.74 13.09 8.03
N GLY A 114 12.30 12.55 9.17
CA GLY A 114 13.11 11.81 10.13
C GLY A 114 13.13 10.28 9.94
N ALA A 115 12.38 9.73 8.99
CA ALA A 115 12.29 8.28 8.76
C ALA A 115 12.56 7.92 7.29
N ALA A 116 13.77 8.25 6.80
CA ALA A 116 14.36 7.49 5.69
C ALA A 116 14.30 6.00 6.06
N LEU A 117 13.96 5.10 5.11
CA LEU A 117 13.75 3.66 5.35
C LEU A 117 14.81 3.13 6.33
N ARG A 118 14.45 3.08 7.62
CA ARG A 118 15.27 2.46 8.64
C ARG A 118 14.98 0.97 8.58
N ASP A 119 16.09 0.25 8.63
CA ASP A 119 16.23 -1.18 8.48
C ASP A 119 15.33 -1.97 9.45
N SER A 120 15.09 -3.20 9.02
CA SER A 120 15.11 -4.40 9.84
C SER A 120 13.77 -5.07 10.09
N ARG A 121 13.86 -6.40 9.99
CA ARG A 121 13.05 -7.44 10.65
C ARG A 121 12.79 -7.23 12.16
N ALA A 122 12.92 -6.01 12.69
CA ALA A 122 12.82 -5.68 14.11
C ALA A 122 11.39 -5.36 14.57
N ASP A 123 10.45 -5.02 13.67
CA ASP A 123 9.06 -4.66 14.03
C ASP A 123 8.05 -5.82 13.91
N ALA A 124 8.51 -7.07 13.97
CA ALA A 124 7.63 -8.24 14.08
C ALA A 124 7.18 -8.50 15.53
N LYS A 125 6.98 -7.46 16.34
CA LYS A 125 6.47 -7.56 17.72
C LYS A 125 5.44 -6.47 18.05
N ASP A 126 4.45 -6.27 17.20
CA ASP A 126 3.19 -5.66 17.68
C ASP A 126 1.99 -6.03 16.80
N SER A 127 1.65 -7.32 16.77
CA SER A 127 0.41 -7.80 16.13
C SER A 127 -0.38 -8.80 16.98
N HIS A 128 0.09 -9.14 18.18
CA HIS A 128 -0.69 -9.95 19.13
C HIS A 128 -1.47 -9.05 20.08
N ARG A 129 -2.57 -8.47 19.61
CA ARG A 129 -3.62 -8.01 20.52
C ARG A 129 -5.04 -8.19 20.00
N PHE A 130 -5.33 -9.19 19.17
CA PHE A 130 -6.71 -9.63 18.91
C PHE A 130 -6.74 -11.08 18.46
N ALA A 131 -6.55 -12.04 19.38
CA ALA A 131 -7.07 -13.42 19.33
C ALA A 131 -6.39 -14.29 20.42
N ALA A 132 -6.77 -14.09 21.67
CA ALA A 132 -6.53 -15.07 22.73
C ALA A 132 -7.61 -14.91 23.79
N LYS A 133 -8.84 -15.30 23.43
CA LYS A 133 -9.91 -15.75 24.34
C LYS A 133 -10.87 -16.59 23.52
N ILE A 134 -10.53 -17.86 23.35
CA ILE A 134 -11.53 -18.93 23.30
C ILE A 134 -11.08 -19.86 24.41
N ASP A 135 -11.74 -19.72 25.54
CA ASP A 135 -11.56 -20.57 26.70
C ASP A 135 -11.88 -22.03 26.31
N MET A 136 -10.98 -22.91 26.71
CA MET A 136 -11.09 -24.35 26.62
C MET A 136 -11.76 -24.81 27.91
N GLU A 137 -13.06 -25.02 27.87
CA GLU A 137 -13.81 -25.66 28.94
C GLU A 137 -13.69 -27.18 28.72
N ALA A 138 -12.67 -27.77 29.35
CA ALA A 138 -12.54 -29.21 29.48
C ALA A 138 -13.43 -29.65 30.63
N GLU A 139 -14.61 -30.16 30.30
CA GLU A 139 -15.47 -30.88 31.23
C GLU A 139 -14.99 -32.35 31.28
N SER A 140 -14.40 -32.74 32.41
CA SER A 140 -14.15 -34.14 32.79
C SER A 140 -14.09 -34.24 34.31
N ALA A 141 -15.18 -34.70 34.90
CA ALA A 141 -15.26 -35.44 36.15
C ALA A 141 -16.54 -36.28 36.03
N SER A 142 -16.40 -37.58 35.74
CA SER A 142 -16.52 -38.68 36.72
C SER A 142 -17.95 -38.93 37.17
#